data_AF-A0A2G8JZY9-F1
#
_entry.id   AF-A0A2G8JZY9-F1
#
_cell.length_a   1.000
_cell.length_b   1.000
_cell.length_c   1.000
_cell.angle_alpha   90.00
_cell.angle_beta   90.00
_cell.angle_gamma   90.00
#
_symmetry.space_group_name_H-M   'P 1'
#
loop_
_entity.id
_entity.type
_entity.pdbx_description
1 polymer ?
#
loop_
_entity_poly.entity_id
_entity_poly.type
_entity_poly.pdbx_seq_one_letter_code
_entity_poly.pdbx_strand_id
1 'polypeptide(L)'
;MANVNQAAQDQDMFEQALEEPVTDHELQEIAPRIANNWRGVARNLGLGVHEISNIAANCYGAGMGGIEETALQMLIRWQRRNGQQATKRILINALRNAGFQAVAQTLERNIN
;
A
#
# COMPACT_ATOMS: atom_id res chain seq x y z
N MET A 1 31.26 -10.27 17.54
CA MET A 1 31.12 -10.78 16.15
C MET A 1 29.68 -11.26 16.03
N ALA A 2 28.88 -10.68 15.13
CA ALA A 2 27.51 -11.14 14.90
C ALA A 2 27.55 -12.57 14.34
N ASN A 3 26.67 -13.45 14.82
CA ASN A 3 26.58 -14.83 14.35
C ASN A 3 25.95 -14.85 12.94
N VAL A 4 26.66 -15.42 11.97
CA VAL A 4 26.21 -15.49 10.57
C VAL A 4 24.86 -16.20 10.42
N ASN A 5 24.53 -17.11 11.35
CA ASN A 5 23.26 -17.82 11.38
C ASN A 5 22.08 -16.93 11.81
N GLN A 6 22.31 -15.94 12.69
CA GLN A 6 21.25 -15.03 13.15
C GLN A 6 20.85 -14.06 12.05
N ALA A 7 21.83 -13.48 11.34
CA ALA A 7 21.56 -12.55 10.25
C ALA A 7 20.77 -13.19 9.11
N ALA A 8 21.02 -14.46 8.80
CA ALA A 8 20.25 -15.21 7.81
C ALA A 8 18.80 -15.45 8.25
N GLN A 9 18.58 -15.80 9.53
CA GLN A 9 17.24 -15.98 10.08
C GLN A 9 16.44 -14.67 10.11
N ASP A 10 17.07 -13.57 10.49
CA ASP A 10 16.43 -12.25 10.51
C ASP A 10 16.05 -11.80 9.09
N GLN A 11 16.91 -12.08 8.11
CA GLN A 11 16.63 -11.78 6.70
C GLN A 11 15.49 -12.64 6.15
N ASP A 12 15.47 -13.94 6.43
CA ASP A 12 14.41 -14.84 5.98
C ASP A 12 13.03 -14.46 6.58
N MET A 13 13.01 -14.04 7.85
CA MET A 13 11.79 -13.58 8.52
C MET A 13 11.26 -12.28 7.90
N PHE A 14 12.15 -11.35 7.58
CA PHE A 14 11.79 -10.09 6.92
C PHE A 14 11.20 -10.33 5.51
N GLU A 15 11.84 -11.19 4.71
CA GLU A 15 11.33 -11.54 3.38
C GLU A 15 9.97 -12.24 3.42
N GLN A 16 9.73 -13.08 4.44
CA GLN A 16 8.40 -13.68 4.65
C GLN A 16 7.35 -12.62 4.99
N ALA A 17 7.69 -11.67 5.87
CA ALA A 17 6.79 -10.64 6.32
C ALA A 17 6.41 -9.64 5.19
N LEU A 18 7.23 -9.54 4.13
CA LEU A 18 6.92 -8.80 2.90
C LEU A 18 5.86 -9.48 2.02
N GLU A 19 5.74 -10.80 2.09
CA GLU A 19 4.72 -11.59 1.37
C GLU A 19 3.39 -11.64 2.09
N GLU A 20 3.33 -11.20 3.34
CA GLU A 20 2.07 -11.10 4.06
C GLU A 20 1.13 -10.09 3.38
N PRO A 21 -0.20 -10.34 3.43
CA PRO A 21 -1.18 -9.36 2.98
C PRO A 21 -1.07 -8.08 3.81
N VAL A 22 -1.26 -6.94 3.15
CA VAL A 22 -1.41 -5.67 3.85
C VAL A 22 -2.66 -5.71 4.73
N THR A 23 -2.56 -5.09 5.90
CA THR A 23 -3.64 -4.96 6.87
C THR A 23 -4.41 -3.66 6.68
N ASP A 24 -5.66 -3.63 7.13
CA ASP A 24 -6.49 -2.42 7.06
C ASP A 24 -5.88 -1.24 7.83
N HIS A 25 -5.17 -1.53 8.93
CA HIS A 25 -4.44 -0.53 9.71
C HIS A 25 -3.32 0.12 8.89
N GLU A 26 -2.48 -0.68 8.23
CA GLU A 26 -1.43 -0.15 7.35
C GLU A 26 -2.02 0.70 6.22
N LEU A 27 -3.17 0.29 5.65
CA LEU A 27 -3.84 1.08 4.62
C LEU A 27 -4.33 2.43 5.15
N GLN A 28 -4.89 2.48 6.37
CA GLN A 28 -5.33 3.71 7.02
C GLN A 28 -4.16 4.68 7.28
N GLU A 29 -2.99 4.18 7.68
CA GLU A 29 -1.80 5.02 7.88
C GLU A 29 -1.22 5.56 6.57
N ILE A 30 -1.30 4.77 5.49
CA ILE A 30 -0.71 5.11 4.18
C ILE A 30 -1.59 6.07 3.39
N ALA A 31 -2.91 5.89 3.42
CA ALA A 31 -3.89 6.64 2.63
C ALA A 31 -3.68 8.18 2.64
N PRO A 32 -3.58 8.87 3.80
CA PRO A 32 -3.41 10.32 3.80
C PRO A 32 -2.09 10.76 3.16
N ARG A 33 -1.05 9.93 3.27
CA ARG A 33 0.31 10.24 2.77
C ARG A 33 0.41 10.15 1.25
N ILE A 34 -0.51 9.42 0.60
CA ILE A 34 -0.54 9.26 -0.86
C ILE A 34 -1.68 10.01 -1.54
N ALA A 35 -2.55 10.67 -0.77
CA ALA A 35 -3.80 11.26 -1.25
C ALA A 35 -3.61 12.19 -2.45
N ASN A 36 -2.52 12.97 -2.50
CA ASN A 36 -2.27 13.88 -3.62
C ASN A 36 -1.94 13.18 -4.96
N ASN A 37 -1.50 11.91 -4.93
CA ASN A 37 -1.21 11.13 -6.14
C ASN A 37 -1.71 9.68 -6.04
N TRP A 38 -2.87 9.49 -5.41
CA TRP A 38 -3.47 8.15 -5.23
C TRP A 38 -3.71 7.44 -6.57
N ARG A 39 -4.00 8.20 -7.65
CA ARG A 39 -4.18 7.65 -9.00
C ARG A 39 -2.90 7.06 -9.58
N GLY A 40 -1.74 7.65 -9.28
CA GLY A 40 -0.44 7.09 -9.65
C GLY A 40 -0.19 5.75 -8.96
N VAL A 41 -0.48 5.68 -7.66
CA VAL A 41 -0.39 4.43 -6.89
C VAL A 41 -1.37 3.38 -7.45
N ALA A 42 -2.63 3.75 -7.68
CA ALA A 42 -3.66 2.85 -8.21
C ALA A 42 -3.26 2.18 -9.53
N ARG A 43 -2.65 2.95 -10.45
CA ARG A 43 -2.15 2.42 -11.73
C ARG A 43 -1.00 1.43 -11.52
N ASN A 44 -0.07 1.75 -10.62
CA ASN A 44 1.04 0.85 -10.28
C ASN A 44 0.56 -0.42 -9.54
N LEU A 45 -0.59 -0.36 -8.87
CA LEU A 45 -1.28 -1.51 -8.26
C LEU A 45 -2.12 -2.32 -9.28
N GLY A 46 -2.13 -1.94 -10.56
CA GLY A 46 -2.86 -2.65 -11.61
C GLY A 46 -4.37 -2.40 -11.62
N LEU A 47 -4.85 -1.32 -10.98
CA LEU A 47 -6.24 -0.90 -11.12
C LEU A 47 -6.48 -0.23 -12.47
N GLY A 48 -7.54 -0.64 -13.16
CA GLY A 48 -7.88 -0.13 -14.49
C GLY A 48 -8.43 1.30 -14.44
N VAL A 49 -8.38 2.00 -15.58
CA VAL A 49 -8.89 3.37 -15.71
C VAL A 49 -10.35 3.49 -15.28
N HIS A 50 -11.20 2.53 -15.66
CA HIS A 50 -12.61 2.50 -15.25
C HIS A 50 -12.78 2.34 -13.73
N GLU A 51 -11.97 1.50 -13.09
CA GLU A 51 -12.01 1.32 -11.63
C GLU A 51 -11.60 2.60 -10.91
N ILE A 52 -10.53 3.25 -11.37
CA ILE A 52 -10.05 4.52 -10.83
C ILE A 52 -11.11 5.62 -10.99
N SER A 53 -11.76 5.71 -12.15
CA SER A 53 -12.84 6.68 -12.37
C SER A 53 -14.04 6.44 -11.46
N ASN A 54 -14.42 5.19 -11.25
CA ASN A 54 -15.52 4.84 -10.33
C ASN A 54 -15.18 5.20 -8.88
N ILE A 55 -13.97 4.90 -8.42
CA ILE A 55 -13.52 5.29 -7.07
C ILE A 55 -13.54 6.81 -6.92
N ALA A 56 -13.03 7.54 -7.91
CA ALA A 56 -13.05 9.00 -7.88
C ALA A 56 -14.48 9.54 -7.79
N ALA A 57 -15.41 9.03 -8.61
CA ALA A 57 -16.81 9.47 -8.60
C ALA A 57 -17.53 9.17 -7.27
N ASN A 58 -17.22 8.05 -6.62
CA ASN A 58 -17.86 7.63 -5.38
C ASN A 58 -17.38 8.39 -4.14
N CYS A 59 -16.19 9.00 -4.19
CA CYS A 59 -15.58 9.68 -3.04
C CYS A 59 -15.48 11.22 -3.23
N TYR A 60 -15.75 11.74 -4.44
CA TYR A 60 -15.85 13.18 -4.70
C TYR A 60 -17.27 13.70 -4.40
N GLY A 61 -17.52 14.08 -3.15
CA GLY A 61 -18.77 14.73 -2.74
C GLY A 61 -18.61 15.49 -1.43
N ALA A 62 -19.41 16.53 -1.23
CA ALA A 62 -19.46 17.25 0.04
C ALA A 62 -19.83 16.26 1.16
N GLY A 63 -18.99 16.17 2.19
CA GLY A 63 -19.18 15.24 3.31
C GLY A 63 -18.64 13.81 3.12
N MET A 64 -17.96 13.50 2.01
CA MET A 64 -17.47 12.14 1.70
C MET A 64 -15.99 11.88 2.01
N GLY A 65 -15.40 12.59 2.97
CA GLY A 65 -14.03 12.35 3.46
C GLY A 65 -12.89 12.83 2.53
N GLY A 66 -13.20 13.27 1.30
CA GLY A 66 -12.26 13.96 0.42
C GLY A 66 -11.18 13.07 -0.20
N ILE A 67 -10.04 13.67 -0.54
CA ILE A 67 -8.96 12.98 -1.28
C ILE A 67 -8.27 11.87 -0.46
N GLU A 68 -8.23 12.00 0.86
CA GLU A 68 -7.64 11.00 1.76
C GLU A 68 -8.53 9.76 1.84
N GLU A 69 -9.85 9.96 2.03
CA GLU A 69 -10.82 8.86 1.97
C GLU A 69 -10.84 8.19 0.60
N THR A 70 -10.72 8.97 -0.48
CA THR A 70 -10.59 8.42 -1.85
C THR A 70 -9.37 7.50 -1.97
N ALA A 71 -8.24 7.89 -1.38
CA ALA A 71 -7.03 7.07 -1.38
C ALA A 71 -7.21 5.80 -0.54
N LEU A 72 -7.86 5.89 0.63
CA LEU A 72 -8.15 4.73 1.47
C LEU A 72 -9.07 3.74 0.75
N GLN A 73 -10.16 4.22 0.16
CA GLN A 73 -11.10 3.37 -0.59
C GLN A 73 -10.43 2.71 -1.80
N MET A 74 -9.50 3.41 -2.47
CA MET A 74 -8.69 2.82 -3.53
C MET A 74 -7.82 1.67 -3.03
N LEU A 75 -7.14 1.85 -1.90
CA LEU A 75 -6.29 0.82 -1.30
C LEU A 75 -7.12 -0.39 -0.85
N ILE A 76 -8.26 -0.17 -0.17
CA ILE A 76 -9.19 -1.22 0.25
C ILE A 76 -9.72 -1.98 -0.98
N ARG A 77 -10.07 -1.27 -2.06
CA ARG A 77 -10.55 -1.90 -3.30
C ARG A 77 -9.49 -2.81 -3.92
N TRP A 78 -8.23 -2.36 -3.96
CA TRP A 78 -7.12 -3.18 -4.42
C TRP A 78 -6.90 -4.41 -3.52
N GLN A 79 -6.88 -4.22 -2.20
CA GLN A 79 -6.70 -5.31 -1.23
C GLN A 79 -7.82 -6.36 -1.37
N ARG A 80 -9.09 -5.94 -1.40
CA ARG A 80 -10.24 -6.85 -1.58
C ARG A 80 -10.22 -7.60 -2.92
N ARG A 81 -9.76 -6.96 -3.99
CA ARG A 81 -9.66 -7.58 -5.32
C ARG A 81 -8.62 -8.70 -5.35
N ASN A 82 -7.52 -8.56 -4.61
CA ASN A 82 -6.40 -9.49 -4.66
C ASN A 82 -6.34 -10.46 -3.45
N GLY A 83 -7.08 -10.17 -2.38
CA GLY A 83 -7.14 -11.00 -1.18
C GLY A 83 -5.73 -11.21 -0.60
N GLN A 84 -5.35 -12.48 -0.45
CA GLN A 84 -4.03 -12.87 0.09
C GLN A 84 -2.85 -12.43 -0.80
N GLN A 85 -3.11 -12.09 -2.07
CA GLN A 85 -2.07 -11.59 -2.98
C GLN A 85 -1.86 -10.08 -2.88
N ALA A 86 -2.62 -9.37 -2.03
CA ALA A 86 -2.41 -7.95 -1.76
C ALA A 86 -1.22 -7.74 -0.81
N THR A 87 -0.02 -8.15 -1.20
CA THR A 87 1.12 -8.24 -0.28
C THR A 87 1.78 -6.89 -0.01
N LYS A 88 2.44 -6.76 1.14
CA LYS A 88 3.20 -5.55 1.51
C LYS A 88 4.24 -5.21 0.45
N ARG A 89 4.92 -6.20 -0.11
CA ARG A 89 5.89 -6.04 -1.21
C ARG A 89 5.29 -5.33 -2.43
N ILE A 90 4.10 -5.73 -2.86
CA ILE A 90 3.44 -5.13 -4.03
C ILE A 90 3.09 -3.67 -3.73
N LEU A 91 2.56 -3.38 -2.54
CA LEU A 91 2.24 -2.03 -2.13
C LEU A 91 3.49 -1.14 -2.06
N ILE A 92 4.56 -1.62 -1.43
CA ILE A 92 5.87 -0.93 -1.35
C ILE A 92 6.38 -0.56 -2.74
N ASN A 93 6.38 -1.51 -3.67
CA ASN A 93 6.84 -1.27 -5.04
C ASN A 93 5.96 -0.25 -5.77
N ALA A 94 4.64 -0.32 -5.61
CA ALA A 94 3.73 0.66 -6.20
C ALA A 94 3.93 2.07 -5.63
N LEU A 95 4.18 2.20 -4.33
CA LEU A 95 4.51 3.45 -3.67
C LEU A 95 5.81 4.04 -4.24
N ARG A 96 6.87 3.23 -4.37
CA ARG A 96 8.14 3.65 -4.95
C ARG A 96 7.99 4.14 -6.38
N ASN A 97 7.27 3.39 -7.21
CA ASN A 97 7.02 3.73 -8.61
C ASN A 97 6.17 5.01 -8.76
N ALA A 98 5.33 5.33 -7.77
CA ALA A 98 4.56 6.56 -7.72
C ALA A 98 5.32 7.74 -7.07
N GLY A 99 6.57 7.56 -6.64
CA GLY A 99 7.42 8.59 -6.03
C GLY A 99 7.34 8.68 -4.50
N PHE A 100 6.58 7.81 -3.84
CA PHE A 100 6.38 7.82 -2.38
C PHE A 100 7.45 7.03 -1.61
N GLN A 101 8.73 7.32 -1.89
CA GLN A 101 9.88 6.62 -1.29
C GLN A 101 9.85 6.64 0.25
N ALA A 102 9.56 7.80 0.85
CA ALA A 102 9.48 7.93 2.30
C ALA A 102 8.34 7.11 2.91
N VAL A 103 7.22 6.95 2.20
CA VAL A 103 6.08 6.14 2.65
C VAL A 103 6.41 4.65 2.57
N ALA A 104 7.01 4.24 1.45
CA ALA A 104 7.49 2.87 1.25
C ALA A 104 8.49 2.45 2.35
N GLN A 105 9.47 3.32 2.67
CA GLN A 105 10.44 3.06 3.72
C GLN A 105 9.81 2.99 5.12
N THR A 106 8.79 3.80 5.40
CA THR A 106 8.07 3.68 6.68
C THR A 106 7.35 2.34 6.79
N LEU A 107 6.65 1.93 5.72
CA LEU A 107 5.98 0.62 5.72
C LEU A 107 6.98 -0.51 5.92
N GLU A 108 8.10 -0.51 5.20
CA GLU A 108 9.17 -1.52 5.38
C GLU A 108 9.73 -1.57 6.80
N ARG A 109 9.90 -0.43 7.48
CA ARG A 109 10.39 -0.40 8.87
C ARG A 109 9.37 -0.90 9.89
N ASN A 110 8.08 -0.84 9.55
CA ASN A 110 7.01 -1.31 10.42
C ASN A 110 6.78 -2.83 10.27
N ILE A 111 7.43 -3.47 9.30
CA ILE A 111 7.51 -4.92 9.15
C ILE A 111 8.59 -5.40 10.12
N ASN A 112 8.18 -5.97 11.25
CA ASN A 112 9.03 -6.43 12.34
C ASN A 112 8.86 -7.93 12.54
#